data_AF-A0A939W6M0-F1
#
_entry.id   AF-A0A939W6M0-F1
#
_cell.length_a   1.000
_cell.length_b   1.000
_cell.length_c   1.000
_cell.angle_alpha   90.00
_cell.angle_beta   90.00
_cell.angle_gamma   90.00
#
_symmetry.space_group_name_H-M   'P 1'
#
loop_
_entity.id
_entity.type
_entity.pdbx_description
1 polymer ?
#
loop_
_entity_poly.entity_id
_entity_poly.type
_entity_poly.pdbx_seq_one_letter_code
_entity_poly.pdbx_strand_id
1 'polypeptide(L)'
;MDYSSIIILAVILVLAVLVWFATKYTGDQKGFDEMQLKKRGDAFRIGFFTLLACVFAMLVITSIESVSQKISVDFMLAASIMITVCVFGVYSIFAGAFFRMNENPKAYLGICFAVIFPNAVVLIGELKKSGTLLKDGKLTFTPGGNLLNVLTFLIIGIAVVIKMIANSREERE
;
A
#
# COMPACT_ATOMS: atom_id res chain seq x y z
N MET A 1 17.69 15.32 -17.01
CA MET A 1 16.68 14.60 -16.21
C MET A 1 17.42 13.83 -15.14
N ASP A 2 17.17 14.12 -13.87
CA ASP A 2 17.80 13.38 -12.78
C ASP A 2 17.37 11.91 -12.82
N TYR A 3 18.28 10.99 -12.48
CA TYR A 3 18.02 9.55 -12.47
C TYR A 3 16.79 9.19 -11.62
N SER A 4 16.51 9.97 -10.56
CA SER A 4 15.31 9.85 -9.74
C SER A 4 14.02 10.10 -10.53
N SER A 5 14.01 11.08 -11.43
CA SER A 5 12.85 11.37 -12.29
C SER A 5 12.58 10.24 -13.28
N ILE A 6 13.64 9.60 -13.78
CA ILE A 6 13.56 8.47 -14.73
C ILE A 6 13.00 7.22 -14.03
N ILE A 7 13.44 6.95 -12.79
CA ILE A 7 12.93 5.83 -12.00
C ILE A 7 11.45 6.02 -11.66
N ILE A 8 11.03 7.23 -11.27
CA ILE A 8 9.62 7.55 -11.01
C ILE A 8 8.78 7.33 -12.28
N LEU A 9 9.27 7.80 -13.43
CA LEU A 9 8.58 7.61 -14.71
C LEU A 9 8.46 6.13 -15.09
N ALA A 10 9.52 5.35 -14.88
CA ALA A 10 9.51 3.91 -15.12
C ALA A 10 8.54 3.18 -14.21
N VAL A 11 8.46 3.54 -12.92
CA VAL A 11 7.50 2.97 -11.97
C VAL A 11 6.06 3.34 -12.35
N ILE A 12 5.80 4.59 -12.72
CA ILE A 12 4.49 5.04 -13.20
C ILE A 12 4.10 4.27 -14.47
N LEU A 13 5.04 4.05 -15.38
CA LEU A 13 4.81 3.33 -16.63
C LEU A 13 4.54 1.85 -16.38
N VAL A 14 5.27 1.20 -15.47
CA VAL A 14 5.00 -0.18 -15.04
C VAL A 14 3.64 -0.30 -14.36
N LEU A 15 3.29 0.63 -13.46
CA LEU A 15 1.98 0.67 -12.82
C LEU A 15 0.86 0.90 -13.84
N ALA A 16 1.05 1.81 -14.80
CA ALA A 16 0.09 2.06 -15.87
C ALA A 16 -0.10 0.84 -16.77
N VAL A 17 0.98 0.12 -17.09
CA VAL A 17 0.91 -1.14 -17.86
C VAL A 17 0.20 -2.23 -17.06
N LEU A 18 0.47 -2.37 -15.76
CA LEU A 18 -0.24 -3.32 -14.88
C LEU A 18 -1.73 -2.99 -14.76
N VAL A 19 -2.09 -1.71 -14.62
CA VAL A 19 -3.49 -1.23 -14.60
C VAL A 19 -4.15 -1.49 -15.95
N TRP A 20 -3.46 -1.22 -17.05
CA TRP A 20 -3.97 -1.50 -18.40
C TRP A 20 -4.19 -3.00 -18.62
N PHE A 21 -3.26 -3.84 -18.16
CA PHE A 21 -3.42 -5.30 -18.21
C PHE A 21 -4.59 -5.77 -17.35
N ALA A 22 -4.71 -5.26 -16.12
CA ALA A 22 -5.81 -5.59 -15.22
C ALA A 22 -7.16 -5.21 -15.84
N THR A 23 -7.30 -3.97 -16.34
CA THR A 23 -8.53 -3.48 -16.97
C THR A 23 -8.89 -4.22 -18.26
N LYS A 24 -7.91 -4.68 -19.04
CA LYS A 24 -8.16 -5.44 -20.28
C LYS A 24 -8.62 -6.88 -20.04
N TYR A 25 -8.20 -7.51 -18.94
CA TYR A 25 -8.69 -8.84 -18.52
C TYR A 25 -10.02 -8.79 -17.75
N THR A 26 -10.56 -7.60 -17.52
CA THR A 26 -11.85 -7.32 -16.85
C THR A 26 -13.02 -7.37 -17.85
N GLY A 27 -12.86 -8.06 -18.98
CA GLY A 27 -13.75 -7.98 -20.16
C GLY A 27 -15.12 -8.64 -20.05
N ASP A 28 -15.55 -9.11 -18.87
CA ASP A 28 -16.92 -9.62 -18.67
C ASP A 28 -17.35 -9.60 -17.19
N GLN A 29 -17.04 -8.50 -16.48
CA GLN A 29 -17.12 -8.52 -15.02
C GLN A 29 -18.50 -8.19 -14.46
N LYS A 30 -19.11 -9.22 -13.84
CA LYS A 30 -20.10 -9.08 -12.77
C LYS A 30 -19.59 -8.04 -11.77
N GLY A 31 -20.35 -6.95 -11.61
CA GLY A 31 -20.02 -5.86 -10.69
C GLY A 31 -20.01 -6.31 -9.23
N PHE A 32 -19.64 -5.39 -8.32
CA PHE A 32 -19.85 -5.60 -6.89
C PHE A 32 -21.35 -5.73 -6.62
N ASP A 33 -21.73 -6.68 -5.78
CA ASP A 33 -23.11 -6.76 -5.28
C ASP A 33 -23.41 -5.58 -4.33
N GLU A 34 -24.70 -5.34 -4.05
CA GLU A 34 -25.13 -4.23 -3.18
C GLU A 34 -24.57 -4.34 -1.75
N MET A 35 -24.38 -5.56 -1.24
CA MET A 35 -23.81 -5.80 0.10
C MET A 35 -22.31 -5.50 0.15
N GLN A 36 -21.58 -5.84 -0.91
CA GLN A 36 -20.16 -5.53 -1.10
C GLN A 36 -19.97 -4.02 -1.25
N LEU A 37 -20.83 -3.33 -1.99
CA LEU A 37 -20.80 -1.87 -2.09
C LEU A 37 -20.99 -1.21 -0.73
N LYS A 38 -21.94 -1.69 0.08
CA LYS A 38 -22.15 -1.20 1.45
C LYS A 38 -20.90 -1.38 2.31
N LYS A 39 -20.34 -2.59 2.35
CA LYS A 39 -19.12 -2.91 3.11
C LYS A 39 -17.90 -2.12 2.63
N ARG A 40 -17.81 -1.83 1.34
CA ARG A 40 -16.77 -0.96 0.76
C ARG A 40 -16.96 0.50 1.16
N GLY A 41 -18.21 0.95 1.30
CA GLY A 41 -18.54 2.24 1.89
C GLY A 41 -18.07 2.34 3.35
N ASP A 42 -18.28 1.29 4.14
CA ASP A 42 -17.77 1.21 5.52
C ASP A 42 -16.23 1.23 5.55
N ALA A 43 -15.59 0.48 4.64
CA ALA A 43 -14.14 0.50 4.50
C ALA A 43 -13.61 1.91 4.19
N PHE A 44 -14.27 2.61 3.27
CA PHE A 44 -13.92 3.99 2.91
C PHE A 44 -14.11 4.93 4.10
N ARG A 45 -15.20 4.81 4.85
CA ARG A 45 -15.44 5.59 6.06
C ARG A 45 -14.33 5.38 7.09
N ILE A 46 -13.96 4.13 7.36
CA ILE A 46 -12.86 3.80 8.29
C ILE A 46 -11.54 4.38 7.79
N GLY A 47 -11.23 4.21 6.50
CA GLY A 47 -10.03 4.78 5.88
C GLY A 47 -10.00 6.32 6.00
N PHE A 48 -11.12 6.99 5.74
CA PHE A 48 -11.21 8.44 5.86
C PHE A 48 -10.93 8.94 7.29
N PHE A 49 -11.55 8.33 8.30
CA PHE A 49 -11.29 8.70 9.69
C PHE A 49 -9.87 8.33 10.14
N THR A 50 -9.30 7.24 9.61
CA THR A 50 -7.89 6.87 9.83
C THR A 50 -6.97 7.95 9.27
N LEU A 51 -7.21 8.42 8.04
CA LEU A 51 -6.42 9.49 7.42
C LEU A 51 -6.51 10.78 8.22
N LEU A 52 -7.72 11.20 8.61
CA LEU A 52 -7.92 12.37 9.46
C LEU A 52 -7.15 12.27 10.76
N ALA A 53 -7.22 11.11 11.44
CA ALA A 53 -6.48 10.87 12.67
C ALA A 53 -4.97 10.91 12.45
N CYS A 54 -4.45 10.30 11.37
CA CYS A 54 -3.03 10.33 11.04
C CYS A 54 -2.54 11.75 10.71
N VAL A 55 -3.29 12.52 9.92
CA VAL A 55 -2.94 13.91 9.59
C VAL A 55 -3.00 14.80 10.83
N PHE A 56 -4.00 14.65 11.69
CA PHE A 56 -4.05 15.38 12.95
C PHE A 56 -2.88 15.02 13.87
N ALA A 57 -2.59 13.72 14.03
CA ALA A 57 -1.43 13.24 14.78
C ALA A 57 -0.12 13.79 14.20
N MET A 58 0.01 13.82 12.88
CA MET A 58 1.16 14.42 12.20
C MET A 58 1.34 15.89 12.58
N LEU A 59 0.27 16.70 12.56
CA LEU A 59 0.34 18.12 12.95
C LEU A 59 0.86 18.27 14.39
N VAL A 60 0.33 17.47 15.32
CA VAL A 60 0.79 17.47 16.72
C VAL A 60 2.26 17.04 16.81
N ILE A 61 2.64 15.95 16.15
CA ILE A 61 4.02 15.43 16.18
C ILE A 61 5.01 16.42 15.55
N THR A 62 4.65 17.10 14.47
CA THR A 62 5.51 18.10 13.83
C THR A 62 5.71 19.34 14.70
N SER A 63 4.82 19.61 15.65
CA SER A 63 5.01 20.68 16.65
C SER A 63 6.09 20.33 17.69
N ILE A 64 6.49 19.06 17.78
CA ILE A 64 7.53 18.57 18.67
C ILE A 64 8.87 18.65 17.94
N GLU A 65 9.72 19.60 18.36
CA GLU A 65 10.98 19.93 17.69
C GLU A 65 11.93 18.71 17.56
N SER A 66 11.99 17.86 18.59
CA SER A 66 12.84 16.66 18.60
C SER A 66 12.46 15.62 17.53
N VAL A 67 11.20 15.62 17.06
CA VAL A 67 10.72 14.72 16.02
C VAL A 67 10.86 15.35 14.64
N SER A 68 10.54 16.63 14.49
CA SER A 68 10.70 17.40 13.25
C SER A 68 12.18 17.45 12.78
N GLN A 69 13.12 17.36 13.72
CA GLN A 69 14.54 17.24 13.42
C GLN A 69 14.97 15.85 12.95
N LYS A 70 14.18 14.80 13.13
CA LYS A 70 14.54 13.41 12.80
C LYS A 70 13.74 12.81 11.65
N ILE A 71 12.54 13.32 11.39
CA ILE A 71 11.64 12.80 10.36
C ILE A 71 11.17 13.96 9.51
N SER A 72 11.26 13.82 8.20
CA SER A 72 10.81 14.85 7.27
C SER A 72 9.29 14.84 7.11
N VAL A 73 8.71 16.02 6.88
CA VAL A 73 7.26 16.22 6.76
C VAL A 73 6.68 15.43 5.58
N ASP A 74 7.38 15.38 4.46
CA ASP A 74 7.03 14.57 3.28
C ASP A 74 6.96 13.07 3.60
N PHE A 75 7.91 12.54 4.40
CA PHE A 75 7.86 11.14 4.83
C PHE A 75 6.67 10.87 5.76
N MET A 76 6.41 11.75 6.73
CA MET A 76 5.27 11.59 7.65
C MET A 76 3.92 11.61 6.93
N LEU A 77 3.78 12.46 5.89
CA LEU A 77 2.57 12.52 5.09
C LEU A 77 2.41 11.22 4.27
N ALA A 78 3.47 10.76 3.62
CA ALA A 78 3.47 9.50 2.89
C ALA A 78 3.11 8.31 3.81
N ALA A 79 3.69 8.25 5.01
CA ALA A 79 3.37 7.23 6.00
C ALA A 79 1.88 7.26 6.39
N SER A 80 1.30 8.43 6.59
CA SER A 80 -0.13 8.60 6.93
C SER A 80 -1.04 8.05 5.83
N ILE A 81 -0.71 8.33 4.57
CA ILE A 81 -1.44 7.79 3.41
C ILE A 81 -1.30 6.27 3.35
N MET A 82 -0.09 5.74 3.52
CA MET A 82 0.16 4.30 3.42
C MET A 82 -0.51 3.51 4.56
N ILE A 83 -0.54 4.06 5.78
CA ILE A 83 -1.31 3.49 6.90
C ILE A 83 -2.80 3.43 6.53
N THR A 84 -3.35 4.51 5.95
CA THR A 84 -4.74 4.56 5.52
C THR A 84 -5.05 3.51 4.46
N VAL A 85 -4.20 3.37 3.45
CA VAL A 85 -4.32 2.35 2.39
C VAL A 85 -4.27 0.96 2.99
N CYS A 86 -3.39 0.72 3.97
CA CYS A 86 -3.28 -0.54 4.67
C CYS A 86 -4.59 -0.89 5.42
N VAL A 87 -5.09 0.04 6.24
CA VAL A 87 -6.34 -0.16 7.01
C VAL A 87 -7.52 -0.40 6.09
N PHE A 88 -7.67 0.42 5.04
CA PHE A 88 -8.71 0.26 4.04
C PHE A 88 -8.63 -1.11 3.35
N GLY A 89 -7.44 -1.49 2.88
CA GLY A 89 -7.22 -2.75 2.16
C GLY A 89 -7.52 -3.96 3.04
N VAL A 90 -6.93 -4.01 4.23
CA VAL A 90 -7.13 -5.11 5.19
C VAL A 90 -8.60 -5.25 5.56
N TYR A 91 -9.27 -4.16 5.94
CA TYR A 91 -10.69 -4.20 6.29
C TYR A 91 -11.53 -4.69 5.10
N SER A 92 -11.31 -4.16 3.91
CA SER A 92 -12.03 -4.56 2.71
C SER A 92 -11.87 -6.05 2.38
N ILE A 93 -10.65 -6.59 2.58
CA ILE A 93 -10.35 -8.01 2.33
C ILE A 93 -11.16 -8.89 3.28
N PHE A 94 -11.10 -8.62 4.58
CA PHE A 94 -11.80 -9.41 5.58
C PHE A 94 -13.32 -9.25 5.50
N ALA A 95 -13.80 -8.06 5.14
CA ALA A 95 -15.21 -7.81 4.89
C ALA A 95 -15.74 -8.52 3.61
N GLY A 96 -14.86 -8.96 2.71
CA GLY A 96 -15.24 -9.57 1.44
C GLY A 96 -15.70 -8.56 0.39
N ALA A 97 -15.26 -7.30 0.50
CA ALA A 97 -15.60 -6.20 -0.40
C ALA A 97 -14.40 -5.73 -1.25
N PHE A 98 -13.26 -6.41 -1.11
CA PHE A 98 -12.03 -6.08 -1.82
C PHE A 98 -12.03 -6.60 -3.25
N PHE A 99 -12.35 -7.89 -3.42
CA PHE A 99 -12.42 -8.57 -4.72
C PHE A 99 -13.85 -8.55 -5.25
N ARG A 100 -14.01 -8.41 -6.57
CA ARG A 100 -15.32 -8.59 -7.23
C ARG A 100 -15.73 -10.05 -7.23
N MET A 101 -17.03 -10.33 -7.42
CA MET A 101 -17.50 -11.69 -7.67
C MET A 101 -16.74 -12.26 -8.87
N ASN A 102 -16.03 -13.38 -8.66
CA ASN A 102 -15.23 -14.10 -9.66
C ASN A 102 -13.82 -13.53 -9.98
N GLU A 103 -13.31 -12.55 -9.24
CA GLU A 103 -11.90 -12.17 -9.34
C GLU A 103 -11.00 -13.17 -8.62
N ASN A 104 -9.86 -13.51 -9.24
CA ASN A 104 -8.89 -14.43 -8.67
C ASN A 104 -7.98 -13.70 -7.65
N PRO A 105 -8.03 -14.01 -6.34
CA PRO A 105 -7.21 -13.36 -5.33
C PRO A 105 -5.70 -13.51 -5.57
N LYS A 106 -5.29 -14.56 -6.29
CA LYS A 106 -3.88 -14.80 -6.66
C LYS A 106 -3.32 -13.72 -7.60
N ALA A 107 -4.16 -13.12 -8.45
CA ALA A 107 -3.73 -12.01 -9.31
C ALA A 107 -3.25 -10.82 -8.47
N TYR A 108 -3.91 -10.58 -7.33
CA TYR A 108 -3.54 -9.50 -6.42
C TYR A 108 -2.26 -9.79 -5.64
N LEU A 109 -1.96 -11.05 -5.33
CA LEU A 109 -0.64 -11.45 -4.83
C LEU A 109 0.47 -11.14 -5.84
N GLY A 110 0.18 -11.30 -7.14
CA GLY A 110 1.08 -10.86 -8.22
C GLY A 110 1.35 -9.36 -8.19
N ILE A 111 0.32 -8.54 -7.96
CA ILE A 111 0.47 -7.08 -7.79
C ILE A 111 1.31 -6.77 -6.55
N CYS A 112 1.02 -7.40 -5.41
CA CYS A 112 1.80 -7.21 -4.18
C CYS A 112 3.28 -7.55 -4.43
N PHE A 113 3.57 -8.67 -5.08
CA PHE A 113 4.93 -9.06 -5.43
C PHE A 113 5.60 -8.06 -6.38
N ALA A 114 4.89 -7.61 -7.42
CA ALA A 114 5.40 -6.63 -8.38
C ALA A 114 5.74 -5.27 -7.74
N VAL A 115 5.08 -4.91 -6.63
CA VAL A 115 5.42 -3.71 -5.85
C VAL A 115 6.55 -4.01 -4.87
N ILE A 116 6.44 -5.07 -4.08
CA ILE A 116 7.41 -5.41 -3.02
C ILE A 116 8.80 -5.64 -3.62
N PHE A 117 8.91 -6.42 -4.70
CA PHE A 117 10.20 -6.85 -5.24
C PHE A 117 11.13 -5.68 -5.65
N PRO A 118 10.74 -4.74 -6.54
CA PRO A 118 11.61 -3.64 -6.91
C PRO A 118 11.89 -2.69 -5.74
N ASN A 119 10.89 -2.41 -4.89
CA ASN A 119 11.09 -1.54 -3.72
C ASN A 119 12.06 -2.16 -2.72
N ALA A 120 12.00 -3.48 -2.50
CA ALA A 120 12.94 -4.21 -1.64
C ALA A 120 14.36 -4.21 -2.23
N VAL A 121 14.51 -4.38 -3.54
CA VAL A 121 15.83 -4.32 -4.21
C VAL A 121 16.46 -2.93 -4.04
N VAL A 122 15.70 -1.86 -4.26
CA VAL A 122 16.19 -0.48 -4.06
C VAL A 122 16.54 -0.25 -2.59
N LEU A 123 15.67 -0.63 -1.66
CA LEU A 123 15.88 -0.48 -0.23
C LEU A 123 17.16 -1.20 0.25
N ILE A 124 17.36 -2.46 -0.15
CA ILE A 124 18.57 -3.22 0.18
C ILE A 124 19.81 -2.60 -0.47
N GLY A 125 19.69 -2.11 -1.69
CA GLY A 125 20.77 -1.41 -2.40
C GLY A 125 21.20 -0.12 -1.70
N GLU A 126 20.24 0.66 -1.21
CA GLU A 126 20.50 1.87 -0.41
C GLU A 126 21.14 1.51 0.93
N LEU A 127 20.56 0.57 1.69
CA LEU A 127 21.11 0.10 2.97
C LEU A 127 22.55 -0.39 2.85
N LYS A 128 22.91 -1.07 1.77
CA LYS A 128 24.29 -1.51 1.52
C LYS A 128 25.25 -0.35 1.23
N LYS A 129 24.77 0.74 0.62
CA LYS A 129 25.61 1.89 0.25
C LYS A 129 25.79 2.87 1.41
N SER A 130 24.70 3.25 2.07
CA SER A 130 24.70 4.26 3.15
C SER A 130 24.79 3.67 4.54
N GLY A 131 24.52 2.37 4.73
CA GLY A 131 24.43 1.73 6.04
C GLY A 131 23.22 2.17 6.87
N THR A 132 22.41 3.10 6.38
CA THR A 132 21.28 3.70 7.09
C THR A 132 20.20 4.18 6.11
N LEU A 133 18.96 4.29 6.60
CA LEU A 133 17.84 4.93 5.88
C LEU A 133 17.77 6.44 6.15
N LEU A 134 18.66 6.95 7.01
CA LEU A 134 18.74 8.36 7.34
C LEU A 134 19.59 9.09 6.31
N LYS A 135 19.01 10.10 5.68
CA LYS A 135 19.74 11.07 4.86
C LYS A 135 19.98 12.31 5.70
N ASP A 136 21.24 12.67 5.91
CA ASP A 136 21.63 13.81 6.77
C ASP A 136 21.07 13.72 8.21
N GLY A 137 21.00 12.50 8.76
CA GLY A 137 20.43 12.24 10.09
C GLY A 137 18.89 12.26 10.16
N LYS A 138 18.22 12.48 9.02
CA LYS A 138 16.75 12.53 8.91
C LYS A 138 16.18 11.38 8.09
N LEU A 139 15.07 10.81 8.54
CA LEU A 139 14.29 9.87 7.75
C LEU A 139 13.48 10.66 6.71
N THR A 140 13.82 10.45 5.43
CA THR A 140 13.25 11.19 4.29
C THR A 140 12.44 10.27 3.37
N PHE A 141 11.59 10.85 2.53
CA PHE A 141 10.72 10.07 1.63
C PHE A 141 11.50 9.19 0.65
N THR A 142 12.69 9.61 0.18
CA THR A 142 13.43 8.85 -0.84
C THR A 142 13.80 7.42 -0.38
N PRO A 143 14.57 7.22 0.71
CA PRO A 143 14.82 5.88 1.23
C PRO A 143 13.62 5.30 2.01
N GLY A 144 12.88 6.14 2.73
CA GLY A 144 11.77 5.70 3.56
C GLY A 144 10.54 5.24 2.78
N GLY A 145 10.29 5.79 1.59
CA GLY A 145 9.14 5.47 0.76
C GLY A 145 9.17 4.01 0.27
N ASN A 146 10.36 3.53 -0.12
CA ASN A 146 10.54 2.13 -0.50
C ASN A 146 10.21 1.19 0.66
N LEU A 147 10.64 1.52 1.89
CA LEU A 147 10.30 0.78 3.10
C LEU A 147 8.78 0.77 3.35
N LEU A 148 8.12 1.93 3.25
CA LEU A 148 6.67 2.03 3.44
C LEU A 148 5.90 1.17 2.43
N ASN A 149 6.32 1.18 1.16
CA ASN A 149 5.72 0.34 0.11
C ASN A 149 5.87 -1.15 0.42
N VAL A 150 7.07 -1.59 0.78
CA VAL A 150 7.33 -3.00 1.13
C VAL A 150 6.46 -3.42 2.30
N LEU A 151 6.45 -2.66 3.40
CA LEU A 151 5.67 -3.00 4.59
C LEU A 151 4.17 -3.05 4.31
N THR A 152 3.65 -2.05 3.62
CA THR A 152 2.20 -1.95 3.37
C THR A 152 1.70 -3.07 2.47
N PHE A 153 2.36 -3.32 1.34
CA PHE A 153 1.95 -4.38 0.42
C PHE A 153 2.23 -5.78 0.98
N LEU A 154 3.23 -5.92 1.87
CA LEU A 154 3.44 -7.17 2.60
C LEU A 154 2.26 -7.46 3.53
N ILE A 155 1.80 -6.47 4.31
CA ILE A 155 0.65 -6.63 5.21
C ILE A 155 -0.63 -6.96 4.41
N ILE A 156 -0.89 -6.22 3.32
CA ILE A 156 -2.05 -6.49 2.47
C ILE A 156 -1.93 -7.89 1.83
N GLY A 157 -0.77 -8.27 1.33
CA GLY A 157 -0.53 -9.60 0.76
C GLY A 157 -0.78 -10.72 1.78
N ILE A 158 -0.32 -10.56 3.02
CA ILE A 158 -0.59 -11.49 4.12
C ILE A 158 -2.10 -11.56 4.39
N ALA A 159 -2.80 -10.43 4.45
CA ALA A 159 -4.25 -10.41 4.65
C ALA A 159 -5.01 -11.17 3.55
N VAL A 160 -4.58 -11.03 2.29
CA VAL A 160 -5.12 -11.81 1.17
C VAL A 160 -4.88 -13.30 1.38
N VAL A 161 -3.66 -13.72 1.72
CA VAL A 161 -3.34 -15.13 1.98
C VAL A 161 -4.17 -15.70 3.12
N ILE A 162 -4.30 -14.98 4.24
CA ILE A 162 -5.12 -15.40 5.38
C ILE A 162 -6.58 -15.59 4.93
N LYS A 163 -7.14 -14.64 4.19
CA LYS A 163 -8.52 -14.73 3.71
C LYS A 163 -8.72 -15.89 2.73
N MET A 164 -7.76 -16.14 1.86
CA MET A 164 -7.79 -17.31 0.95
C MET A 164 -7.80 -18.63 1.73
N ILE A 165 -6.93 -18.76 2.74
CA ILE A 165 -6.85 -19.98 3.57
C ILE A 165 -8.16 -20.18 4.34
N ALA A 166 -8.74 -19.11 4.89
CA ALA A 166 -10.01 -19.17 5.61
C ALA A 166 -11.15 -19.67 4.70
N ASN A 167 -11.31 -19.06 3.52
CA ASN A 167 -12.35 -19.48 2.57
C ASN A 167 -12.17 -20.94 2.13
N SER A 168 -10.94 -21.40 1.89
CA SER A 168 -10.67 -22.80 1.53
C SER A 168 -10.93 -23.80 2.66
N ARG A 169 -11.02 -23.35 3.92
CA ARG A 169 -11.44 -24.20 5.05
C ARG A 169 -12.96 -24.28 5.12
N GLU A 170 -13.65 -23.15 4.96
CA GLU A 170 -15.12 -23.09 4.93
C GLU A 170 -15.70 -23.95 3.80
N GLU A 171 -15.01 -24.07 2.65
CA GLU A 171 -15.44 -24.95 1.54
C GLU A 171 -15.26 -26.46 1.82
N ARG A 172 -14.49 -26.84 2.85
CA ARG A 172 -14.20 -28.26 3.20
C ARG A 172 -15.06 -28.79 4.34
N GLU A 173 -15.72 -27.91 5.08
CA GLU A 173 -16.67 -28.23 6.16
C GLU A 173 -18.09 -28.36 5.60
#